data_AF-A0A8C8GX37-F1
#
_entry.id   AF-A0A8C8GX37-F1
#
_cell.length_a   1.000
_cell.length_b   1.000
_cell.length_c   1.000
_cell.angle_alpha   90.00
_cell.angle_beta   90.00
_cell.angle_gamma   90.00
#
_symmetry.space_group_name_H-M   'P 1'
#
loop_
_entity.id
_entity.type
_entity.pdbx_description
1 polymer ?
#
loop_
_entity_poly.entity_id
_entity_poly.type
_entity_poly.pdbx_seq_one_letter_code
_entity_poly.pdbx_strand_id
1 'polypeptide(L)' 'KMSLLAKIAEIEAEMARTQKNKATSNHLGLLKARLAKMRRELITPKGGSGGGTGEAPGSPRYHRGGQRWQG' A
#
# COMPACT_ATOMS: atom_id res chain seq x y z
N LYS A 1 -27.78 8.70 -0.94
CA LYS A 1 -26.68 7.87 -0.38
C LYS A 1 -25.54 7.89 -1.41
N MET A 2 -24.43 8.57 -1.14
CA MET A 2 -23.31 8.66 -2.11
C MET A 2 -22.70 7.26 -2.34
N SER A 3 -22.52 6.87 -3.61
CA SER A 3 -21.90 5.60 -3.98
C SER A 3 -20.39 5.61 -3.68
N LEU A 4 -19.77 4.43 -3.54
CA LEU A 4 -18.32 4.31 -3.35
C LEU A 4 -17.53 4.95 -4.49
N LEU A 5 -18.02 4.84 -5.72
CA LEU A 5 -17.44 5.48 -6.90
C LEU A 5 -17.49 7.01 -6.82
N ALA A 6 -18.60 7.58 -6.35
CA ALA A 6 -18.71 9.03 -6.16
C ALA A 6 -17.68 9.54 -5.13
N LYS A 7 -17.50 8.80 -4.03
CA LYS A 7 -16.49 9.14 -3.00
C LYS A 7 -15.06 9.06 -3.52
N ILE A 8 -14.77 8.11 -4.40
CA ILE A 8 -13.46 7.99 -5.06
C ILE A 8 -13.21 9.22 -5.95
N ALA A 9 -14.19 9.60 -6.78
CA ALA A 9 -14.08 10.74 -7.67
C ALA A 9 -13.88 12.07 -6.90
N GLU A 10 -14.58 12.26 -5.78
CA GLU A 10 -14.37 13.44 -4.92
C GLU A 10 -12.95 13.51 -4.35
N ILE A 11 -12.40 12.38 -3.89
CA ILE A 11 -11.02 12.33 -3.37
C ILE A 11 -10.00 12.63 -4.48
N GLU A 12 -10.20 12.09 -5.69
CA GLU A 12 -9.30 12.35 -6.82
C GLU A 12 -9.36 13.81 -7.27
N ALA A 13 -10.55 14.42 -7.32
CA ALA A 13 -10.73 15.84 -7.61
C ALA A 13 -10.10 16.73 -6.54
N GLU A 14 -10.21 16.36 -5.26
CA GLU A 14 -9.58 17.09 -4.16
C GLU A 14 -8.05 17.02 -4.22
N MET A 15 -7.49 15.84 -4.48
CA MET A 15 -6.04 15.67 -4.67
C MET A 15 -5.52 16.46 -5.87
N ALA A 16 -6.29 16.56 -6.95
CA ALA A 16 -5.92 17.32 -8.13
C ALA A 16 -5.90 18.84 -7.88
N ARG A 17 -6.81 19.34 -7.03
CA ARG A 17 -6.87 20.76 -6.63
C ARG A 17 -5.87 21.12 -5.54
N THR A 18 -5.43 20.16 -4.75
CA THR A 18 -4.51 20.39 -3.62
C THR A 18 -3.08 20.59 -4.10
N GLN A 19 -2.51 21.77 -3.85
CA GLN A 19 -1.07 22.01 -4.05
C GLN A 19 -0.24 21.18 -3.07
N LYS A 20 0.84 20.54 -3.56
CA LYS A 20 1.75 19.73 -2.74
C LYS A 20 2.77 20.62 -2.03
N ASN A 21 2.60 20.80 -0.72
CA ASN A 21 3.52 21.52 0.16
C ASN A 21 3.61 20.80 1.53
N LYS A 22 4.48 21.28 2.44
CA LYS A 22 4.73 20.63 3.73
C LYS A 22 3.46 20.52 4.60
N ALA A 23 2.55 21.49 4.52
CA ALA A 23 1.30 21.48 5.27
C ALA A 23 0.28 20.49 4.68
N THR A 24 0.24 20.33 3.36
CA THR A 24 -0.72 19.45 2.68
C THR A 24 -0.27 18.00 2.54
N SER A 25 1.01 17.70 2.77
CA SER A 25 1.54 16.32 2.67
C SER A 25 0.81 15.34 3.59
N ASN A 26 0.49 15.76 4.83
CA ASN A 26 -0.29 14.94 5.77
C ASN A 26 -1.73 14.74 5.26
N HIS A 27 -2.36 15.79 4.74
CA HIS A 27 -3.70 15.73 4.18
C HIS A 27 -3.78 14.79 2.96
N LEU A 28 -2.83 14.92 2.03
CA LEU A 28 -2.71 14.06 0.85
C LEU A 28 -2.42 12.59 1.22
N GLY A 29 -1.66 12.35 2.27
CA GLY A 29 -1.44 11.01 2.82
C GLY A 29 -2.74 10.36 3.28
N LEU A 30 -3.56 11.10 4.04
CA LEU A 30 -4.88 10.65 4.50
C LEU A 30 -5.84 10.39 3.34
N LEU A 31 -5.86 11.28 2.33
CA LEU A 31 -6.69 11.12 1.13
C LEU A 31 -6.32 9.84 0.35
N LYS A 32 -5.02 9.57 0.17
CA LYS A 32 -4.54 8.34 -0.49
C LYS A 32 -4.88 7.07 0.29
N ALA A 33 -4.77 7.08 1.62
CA ALA A 33 -5.14 5.93 2.45
C ALA A 33 -6.65 5.62 2.34
N ARG A 34 -7.49 6.67 2.35
CA ARG A 34 -8.94 6.54 2.15
C ARG A 34 -9.27 6.01 0.75
N LEU A 35 -8.61 6.50 -0.29
CA LEU A 35 -8.75 6.01 -1.66
C LEU A 35 -8.41 4.52 -1.77
N ALA A 36 -7.30 4.08 -1.18
CA ALA A 36 -6.86 2.68 -1.22
C ALA A 36 -7.89 1.73 -0.55
N LYS A 37 -8.48 2.14 0.57
CA LYS A 37 -9.53 1.38 1.24
C LYS A 37 -10.76 1.21 0.34
N MET A 38 -11.24 2.29 -0.27
CA MET A 38 -12.41 2.25 -1.16
C MET A 38 -12.15 1.44 -2.42
N ARG A 39 -10.97 1.57 -3.04
CA ARG A 39 -10.57 0.73 -4.19
C ARG A 39 -10.52 -0.75 -3.83
N ARG A 40 -10.05 -1.09 -2.63
CA ARG A 40 -10.07 -2.47 -2.15
C ARG A 40 -11.49 -3.00 -1.96
N GLU A 41 -12.39 -2.20 -1.39
CA GLU A 41 -13.81 -2.59 -1.23
C GLU A 41 -14.49 -2.85 -2.59
N LEU A 42 -14.06 -2.19 -3.67
CA LEU A 42 -14.56 -2.46 -5.03
C LEU A 42 -14.00 -3.76 -5.64
N ILE A 43 -12.74 -4.12 -5.33
CA ILE A 43 -12.05 -5.27 -5.94
C ILE A 43 -12.28 -6.57 -5.17
N THR A 44 -12.48 -6.51 -3.85
CA THR A 44 -12.55 -7.72 -3.01
C THR A 44 -14.00 -8.22 -2.92
N PRO A 45 -14.40 -9.33 -3.59
CA PRO A 45 -15.47 -10.15 -3.04
C PRO A 45 -14.96 -10.68 -1.70
N LYS A 46 -15.77 -10.67 -0.63
CA LYS A 46 -15.44 -11.21 0.72
C LYS A 46 -14.47 -12.41 0.66
N GLY A 47 -13.17 -12.20 0.82
CA GLY A 47 -12.16 -13.27 0.70
C GLY A 47 -10.89 -12.83 -0.02
N GLY A 48 -10.06 -12.02 0.63
CA GLY A 48 -8.80 -11.56 0.02
C GLY A 48 -7.91 -10.82 1.01
N SER A 49 -7.09 -11.60 1.71
CA SER A 49 -5.96 -11.21 2.55
C SER A 49 -5.16 -10.04 1.99
N GLY A 50 -4.60 -9.21 2.87
CA GLY A 50 -3.55 -8.27 2.46
C GLY A 50 -3.43 -7.08 3.39
N GLY A 51 -2.90 -7.26 4.59
CA GLY A 51 -2.71 -6.12 5.50
C GLY A 51 -2.23 -6.53 6.88
N GLY A 52 -1.10 -7.22 6.92
CA GLY A 52 -0.45 -7.64 8.16
C GLY A 52 0.21 -8.99 7.95
N THR A 53 1.41 -9.00 7.38
CA THR A 53 2.63 -9.45 8.06
C THR A 53 3.81 -9.04 7.18
N GLY A 54 4.79 -8.36 7.77
CA GLY A 54 6.13 -8.26 7.20
C GLY A 54 6.85 -9.61 7.30
N GLU A 55 6.32 -10.64 6.65
CA GLU A 55 6.99 -11.92 6.48
C GLU A 55 7.74 -11.88 5.16
N ALA A 56 9.04 -11.59 5.26
CA ALA A 56 9.98 -11.86 4.19
C ALA A 56 9.86 -13.36 3.81
N PRO A 57 9.48 -13.72 2.57
CA PRO A 57 9.62 -15.10 2.14
C PRO A 57 11.11 -15.36 1.94
N GLY A 58 11.72 -15.98 2.94
CA GLY A 58 12.98 -16.71 2.88
C GLY A 58 13.99 -16.25 1.84
N SER A 59 14.84 -15.28 2.20
CA SER A 59 16.16 -15.17 1.59
C SER A 59 16.85 -16.53 1.71
N PRO A 60 17.34 -17.14 0.60
CA PRO A 60 17.95 -18.46 0.64
C PRO A 60 19.03 -18.53 1.73
N ARG A 61 18.91 -19.51 2.63
CA ARG A 61 19.97 -19.84 3.58
C ARG A 61 21.25 -20.02 2.77
N TYR A 62 22.26 -19.19 3.01
CA TYR A 62 23.60 -19.47 2.52
C TYR A 62 24.02 -20.85 3.05
N HIS A 63 24.02 -21.84 2.16
CA HIS A 63 24.82 -23.03 2.33
C HIS A 63 26.28 -22.56 2.34
N ARG A 64 26.81 -22.26 3.53
CA ARG A 64 28.25 -22.09 3.72
C ARG A 64 28.86 -23.48 3.59
N GLY A 65 29.04 -23.89 2.34
CA GLY A 65 29.87 -25.03 1.97
C GLY A 65 31.26 -24.79 2.53
N GLY A 66 31.69 -25.68 3.43
CA GLY A 66 33.05 -25.72 3.93
C GLY A 66 33.99 -26.00 2.77
N GLN A 67 34.73 -24.98 2.34
CA GLN A 67 35.96 -25.17 1.62
C GLN A 67 37.11 -24.94 2.58
N ARG A 68 37.63 -26.08 3.02
CA ARG A 68 38.96 -26.31 3.59
C ARG A 68 40.00 -25.46 2.85
N TRP A 69 40.57 -24.48 3.53
CA TRP A 69 41.79 -23.83 3.08
C TRP A 69 42.98 -24.73 3.42
N GLN A 70 43.63 -25.26 2.39
CA GLN A 70 45.01 -25.76 2.45
C GLN A 70 45.93 -24.58 2.13
N GLY A 71 46.98 -24.42 2.94
CA GLY A 71 48.01 -23.39 2.80
C GLY A 71 48.56 -23.02 4.15
#